data_AF-A0A7J9YPR3-F1
#
_entry.id   AF-A0A7J9YPR3-F1
#
_cell.length_a   1.000
_cell.length_b   1.000
_cell.length_c   1.000
_cell.angle_alpha   90.00
_cell.angle_beta   90.00
_cell.angle_gamma   90.00
#
_symmetry.space_group_name_H-M   'P 1'
#
loop_
_entity.id
_entity.type
_entity.pdbx_description
1 polymer ?
#
loop_
_entity_poly.entity_id
_entity_poly.type
_entity_poly.pdbx_seq_one_letter_code
_entity_poly.pdbx_strand_id
1 'polypeptide(L)'
;MSTTEVPTGAMIVDPSVAFPQVDGVTRRIDEAVREGVWFDARGLADRLFGDDQYANMLLVGAAYQTGALRLPASAIERAIELNGAAVAAQHPGVPARAAGGRRSQRVRTPRARAGVSRGPGARALRVTRNWRGWSASGRRTSSPTQNQVYADRYVADVERVRAAEAAAVPGSTELAEAIARNLYKLMAYKDEYEVARLAINPKLGGQIEEQFGAGARYSWKLHPPILRALGMRRKVTLGRWFTPAFLLLRKMRGLRGTRWDVFGYAPVRRLERELIAEYREVLGELLASLTPASHRRAIEIAGLPDMVRGYEEVKSASIADYRHRLRTLVAQR
;
A
#
# COMPACT_ATOMS: atom_id res chain seq x y z
N MET A 1 -12.07 15.00 -16.42
CA MET A 1 -12.51 14.12 -15.33
C MET A 1 -11.49 13.02 -15.12
N SER A 2 -11.26 12.61 -13.87
CA SER A 2 -10.25 11.59 -13.57
C SER A 2 -10.82 10.18 -13.75
N THR A 3 -10.00 9.28 -14.26
CA THR A 3 -10.24 7.82 -14.31
C THR A 3 -9.41 7.06 -13.28
N THR A 4 -8.71 7.76 -12.39
CA THR A 4 -7.93 7.15 -11.31
C THR A 4 -8.86 6.30 -10.42
N GLU A 5 -8.47 5.05 -10.19
CA GLU A 5 -9.13 4.16 -9.25
C GLU A 5 -8.89 4.61 -7.81
N VAL A 6 -9.94 5.11 -7.15
CA VAL A 6 -9.91 5.49 -5.73
C VAL A 6 -10.96 4.67 -4.99
N PRO A 7 -10.58 3.92 -3.93
CA PRO A 7 -11.54 3.11 -3.18
C PRO A 7 -12.69 3.96 -2.65
N THR A 8 -13.93 3.52 -2.87
CA THR A 8 -15.12 4.20 -2.32
C THR A 8 -15.32 3.83 -0.85
N GLY A 9 -16.15 4.59 -0.13
CA GLY A 9 -16.52 4.24 1.25
C GLY A 9 -17.08 2.82 1.39
N ALA A 10 -17.89 2.38 0.43
CA ALA A 10 -18.41 1.01 0.38
C ALA A 10 -17.28 -0.02 0.22
N MET A 11 -16.26 0.25 -0.61
CA MET A 11 -15.10 -0.64 -0.78
C MET A 11 -14.15 -0.65 0.43
N ILE A 12 -14.19 0.40 1.26
CA ILE A 12 -13.46 0.46 2.53
C ILE A 12 -14.16 -0.40 3.59
N VAL A 13 -15.50 -0.44 3.57
CA VAL A 13 -16.32 -1.23 4.50
C VAL A 13 -16.44 -2.69 4.06
N ASP A 14 -16.64 -2.94 2.76
CA ASP A 14 -16.75 -4.27 2.16
C ASP A 14 -15.65 -4.48 1.10
N PRO A 15 -14.58 -5.22 1.45
CA PRO A 15 -13.46 -5.50 0.55
C PRO A 15 -13.81 -6.40 -0.64
N SER A 16 -14.99 -7.05 -0.65
CA SER A 16 -15.44 -7.89 -1.76
C SER A 16 -15.92 -7.07 -2.97
N VAL A 17 -16.22 -5.79 -2.74
CA VAL A 17 -16.62 -4.85 -3.78
C VAL A 17 -15.39 -4.49 -4.63
N ALA A 18 -15.38 -4.95 -5.88
CA ALA A 18 -14.36 -4.61 -6.85
C ALA A 18 -14.58 -3.20 -7.44
N PHE A 19 -13.53 -2.63 -8.04
CA PHE A 19 -13.67 -1.39 -8.80
C PHE A 19 -14.66 -1.60 -9.96
N PRO A 20 -15.56 -0.63 -10.22
CA PRO A 20 -16.40 -0.69 -11.40
C PRO A 20 -15.54 -0.60 -12.66
N GLN A 21 -15.97 -1.27 -13.72
CA GLN A 21 -15.32 -1.15 -15.03
C GLN A 21 -15.33 0.32 -15.47
N VAL A 22 -14.14 0.88 -15.72
CA VAL A 22 -13.97 2.31 -16.06
C VAL A 22 -14.87 2.71 -17.23
N ASP A 23 -14.92 1.88 -18.28
CA ASP A 23 -15.75 2.11 -19.48
C ASP A 23 -17.24 2.16 -19.18
N GLY A 24 -17.72 1.45 -18.16
CA GLY A 24 -19.11 1.48 -17.75
C GLY A 24 -19.48 2.78 -17.03
N VAL A 25 -18.56 3.32 -16.23
CA VAL A 25 -18.75 4.57 -15.50
C VAL A 25 -18.64 5.77 -16.43
N THR A 26 -17.61 5.82 -17.27
CA THR A 26 -17.39 6.93 -18.21
C THR A 26 -18.56 7.06 -19.18
N ARG A 27 -19.06 5.95 -19.74
CA ARG A 27 -20.21 5.95 -20.67
C ARG A 27 -21.47 6.60 -20.07
N ARG A 28 -21.83 6.23 -18.84
CA ARG A 28 -23.00 6.81 -18.16
C ARG A 28 -22.86 8.31 -17.93
N ILE A 29 -21.63 8.79 -17.71
CA ILE A 29 -21.38 10.21 -17.54
C ILE A 29 -21.39 10.92 -18.90
N ASP A 30 -20.79 10.32 -19.93
CA ASP A 30 -20.81 10.83 -21.30
C ASP A 30 -22.25 11.00 -21.85
N GLU A 31 -23.20 10.15 -21.43
CA GLU A 31 -24.62 10.29 -21.76
C GLU A 31 -25.28 11.52 -21.12
N ALA A 32 -24.74 12.02 -20.00
CA ALA A 32 -25.30 13.13 -19.22
C ALA A 32 -24.56 14.47 -19.43
N VAL A 33 -23.41 14.48 -20.11
CA VAL A 33 -22.59 15.69 -20.34
C VAL A 33 -22.47 16.00 -21.82
N ARG A 34 -22.19 17.27 -22.14
CA ARG A 34 -22.01 17.70 -23.54
C ARG A 34 -20.68 17.20 -24.15
N GLU A 35 -19.62 17.21 -23.35
CA GLU A 35 -18.28 16.74 -23.74
C GLU A 35 -17.53 16.25 -22.50
N GLY A 36 -16.99 15.04 -22.57
CA GLY A 36 -16.21 14.41 -21.50
C GLY A 36 -14.74 14.24 -21.91
N VAL A 37 -13.82 14.79 -21.11
CA VAL A 37 -12.38 14.53 -21.24
C VAL A 37 -11.91 13.69 -20.08
N TRP A 38 -11.31 12.54 -20.35
CA TRP A 38 -11.00 11.50 -19.37
C TRP A 38 -9.50 11.16 -19.37
N PHE A 39 -8.88 11.11 -18.19
CA PHE A 39 -7.48 10.66 -18.05
C PHE A 39 -7.18 10.20 -16.62
N ASP A 40 -6.14 9.40 -16.42
CA ASP A 40 -5.69 8.99 -15.09
C ASP A 40 -4.90 10.15 -14.45
N ALA A 41 -5.59 10.96 -13.63
CA ALA A 41 -5.02 12.19 -13.10
C ALA A 41 -3.89 11.93 -12.09
N ARG A 42 -4.02 10.94 -11.19
CA ARG A 42 -2.94 10.60 -10.23
C ARG A 42 -1.75 9.97 -10.91
N GLY A 43 -1.96 9.00 -11.80
CA GLY A 43 -0.83 8.39 -12.51
C GLY A 43 -0.12 9.39 -13.41
N LEU A 44 -0.83 10.37 -13.99
CA LEU A 44 -0.21 11.45 -14.75
C LEU A 44 0.55 12.44 -13.84
N ALA A 45 -0.01 12.80 -12.68
CA ALA A 45 0.66 13.67 -11.70
C ALA A 45 1.96 13.05 -11.18
N ASP A 46 1.93 11.78 -10.79
CA ASP A 46 3.10 11.03 -10.34
C ASP A 46 4.19 10.97 -11.42
N ARG A 47 3.82 10.75 -12.69
CA ARG A 47 4.80 10.73 -13.79
C ARG A 47 5.41 12.09 -14.11
N LEU A 48 4.63 13.17 -14.02
CA LEU A 48 5.09 14.51 -14.40
C LEU A 48 5.79 15.24 -13.26
N PHE A 49 5.37 15.01 -12.02
CA PHE A 49 5.79 15.79 -10.85
C PHE A 49 6.34 14.94 -9.71
N GLY A 50 6.29 13.61 -9.81
CA GLY A 50 6.75 12.69 -8.76
C GLY A 50 5.84 12.64 -7.53
N ASP A 51 4.65 13.23 -7.59
CA ASP A 51 3.69 13.29 -6.49
C ASP A 51 2.24 13.31 -7.03
N ASP A 52 1.37 12.51 -6.42
CA ASP A 52 -0.04 12.39 -6.82
C ASP A 52 -0.92 13.55 -6.31
N GLN A 53 -0.41 14.36 -5.38
CA GLN A 53 -1.12 15.52 -4.82
C GLN A 53 -1.47 16.58 -5.88
N TYR A 54 -0.71 16.62 -6.98
CA TYR A 54 -0.97 17.54 -8.10
C TYR A 54 -2.11 17.10 -9.03
N ALA A 55 -2.73 15.93 -8.79
CA ALA A 55 -3.81 15.41 -9.64
C ALA A 55 -5.00 16.38 -9.78
N ASN A 56 -5.37 17.07 -8.69
CA ASN A 56 -6.46 18.05 -8.73
C ASN A 56 -6.08 19.27 -9.58
N MET A 57 -4.83 19.71 -9.54
CA MET A 57 -4.35 20.83 -10.38
C MET A 57 -4.32 20.46 -11.85
N LEU A 58 -3.95 19.22 -12.19
CA LEU A 58 -4.08 18.72 -13.57
C LEU A 58 -5.53 18.72 -14.06
N LEU A 59 -6.49 18.38 -13.21
CA LEU A 59 -7.92 18.45 -13.57
C LEU A 59 -8.39 19.89 -13.80
N VAL A 60 -7.95 20.84 -12.97
CA VAL A 60 -8.24 22.28 -13.15
C VAL A 60 -7.63 22.79 -14.46
N GLY A 61 -6.37 22.45 -14.74
CA GLY A 61 -5.70 22.82 -15.98
C GLY A 61 -6.40 22.25 -17.22
N ALA A 62 -6.80 20.97 -17.17
CA ALA A 62 -7.58 20.35 -18.24
C ALA A 62 -8.95 21.03 -18.44
N ALA A 63 -9.65 21.37 -17.35
CA ALA A 63 -10.92 22.09 -17.43
C ALA A 63 -10.77 23.50 -18.03
N TYR A 64 -9.69 24.21 -17.71
CA TYR A 64 -9.38 25.50 -18.33
C TYR A 64 -9.06 25.36 -19.82
N GLN A 65 -8.15 24.45 -20.19
CA GLN A 65 -7.72 24.26 -21.60
C GLN A 65 -8.84 23.77 -22.51
N THR A 66 -9.78 23.00 -21.98
CA THR A 66 -10.97 22.53 -22.71
C THR A 66 -12.10 23.56 -22.74
N GLY A 67 -11.94 24.70 -22.06
CA GLY A 67 -12.96 25.76 -21.99
C GLY A 67 -14.13 25.44 -21.06
N ALA A 68 -14.05 24.34 -20.29
CA ALA A 68 -15.04 23.99 -19.28
C ALA A 68 -15.04 24.96 -18.09
N LEU A 69 -13.87 25.51 -17.74
CA LEU A 69 -13.72 26.54 -16.72
C LEU A 69 -13.53 27.92 -17.37
N ARG A 70 -14.58 28.74 -17.35
CA ARG A 70 -14.60 30.09 -17.96
C ARG A 70 -14.11 31.17 -17.01
N LEU A 71 -12.88 31.01 -16.53
CA LEU A 71 -12.19 32.01 -15.71
C LEU A 71 -10.92 32.47 -16.42
N PRO A 72 -10.47 33.71 -16.24
CA PRO A 72 -9.17 34.12 -16.76
C PRO A 72 -8.06 33.29 -16.08
N ALA A 73 -7.02 32.92 -16.84
CA ALA A 73 -5.86 32.18 -16.31
C ALA A 73 -5.27 32.85 -15.06
N SER A 74 -5.20 34.19 -15.06
CA SER A 74 -4.68 34.97 -13.93
C SER A 74 -5.45 34.75 -12.63
N ALA A 75 -6.78 34.48 -12.69
CA ALA A 75 -7.56 34.18 -11.49
C ALA A 75 -7.23 32.77 -10.94
N ILE A 76 -6.96 31.81 -11.83
CA ILE A 76 -6.57 30.44 -11.46
C ILE A 76 -5.16 30.46 -10.86
N GLU A 77 -4.22 31.14 -11.51
CA GLU A 77 -2.85 31.34 -11.01
C GLU A 77 -2.85 32.03 -9.65
N ARG A 78 -3.63 33.11 -9.51
CA ARG A 78 -3.75 33.83 -8.23
C ARG A 78 -4.35 32.96 -7.12
N ALA A 79 -5.32 32.12 -7.43
CA ALA A 79 -5.90 31.19 -6.47
C ALA A 79 -4.90 30.11 -6.02
N ILE A 80 -4.01 29.67 -6.92
CA ILE A 80 -2.92 28.73 -6.59
C ILE A 80 -1.90 29.41 -5.66
N GLU A 81 -1.51 30.64 -5.96
CA GLU A 81 -0.60 31.43 -5.11
C GLU A 81 -1.16 31.62 -3.69
N LEU A 82 -2.44 31.98 -3.57
CA LEU A 82 -3.09 32.24 -2.28
C LEU A 82 -3.27 30.98 -1.43
N ASN A 83 -3.40 29.80 -2.05
CA ASN A 83 -3.53 28.52 -1.33
C ASN A 83 -2.18 27.99 -0.80
N GLY A 84 -1.05 28.62 -1.12
CA GLY A 84 0.26 28.28 -0.56
C GLY A 84 0.76 26.87 -0.93
N ALA A 85 0.12 26.17 -1.88
CA ALA A 85 0.50 24.84 -2.31
C ALA A 85 1.73 24.92 -3.22
N ALA A 86 2.92 24.76 -2.64
CA ALA A 86 4.18 24.46 -3.32
C ALA A 86 4.46 25.26 -4.61
N VAL A 87 4.36 26.59 -4.56
CA VAL A 87 4.75 27.46 -5.69
C VAL A 87 6.24 27.28 -6.04
N ALA A 88 7.08 26.82 -5.09
CA ALA A 88 8.51 26.61 -5.28
C ALA A 88 8.89 25.27 -5.97
N ALA A 89 7.97 24.29 -6.08
CA ALA A 89 8.25 23.01 -6.74
C ALA A 89 7.99 23.03 -8.26
N GLN A 90 7.44 24.13 -8.80
CA GLN A 90 7.41 24.35 -10.24
C GLN A 90 8.81 24.72 -10.71
N HIS A 91 9.58 23.72 -11.14
CA HIS A 91 10.84 23.95 -11.83
C HIS A 91 10.66 24.95 -13.00
N PRO A 92 11.62 25.88 -13.21
CA PRO A 92 11.51 27.01 -14.14
C PRO A 92 11.60 26.64 -15.64
N GLY A 93 11.13 25.45 -16.02
CA GLY A 93 11.40 24.85 -17.33
C GLY A 93 10.23 24.71 -18.30
N VAL A 94 8.99 25.05 -17.92
CA VAL A 94 7.84 25.00 -18.85
C VAL A 94 7.12 26.34 -18.82
N PRO A 95 7.37 27.25 -19.77
CA PRO A 95 6.56 28.45 -19.88
C PRO A 95 5.10 28.06 -20.11
N ALA A 96 4.18 28.67 -19.37
CA ALA A 96 2.72 28.63 -19.57
C ALA A 96 2.27 29.26 -20.92
N ARG A 97 3.17 29.33 -21.90
CA ARG A 97 2.96 29.76 -23.27
C ARG A 97 3.69 28.79 -24.19
N ALA A 98 2.99 27.76 -24.63
CA ALA A 98 3.34 27.04 -25.85
C ALA A 98 2.13 27.05 -26.78
N ALA A 99 2.18 28.05 -27.67
CA ALA A 99 1.66 28.08 -29.03
C ALA A 99 0.21 27.66 -29.30
N GLY A 100 -0.55 28.63 -29.83
CA GLY A 100 -1.87 28.43 -30.38
C GLY A 100 -1.89 27.46 -31.56
N GLY A 101 -3.06 26.87 -31.76
CA GLY A 101 -3.36 26.01 -32.88
C GLY A 101 -4.67 25.31 -32.62
N ARG A 102 -5.78 25.89 -33.10
CA ARG A 102 -7.04 25.16 -33.30
C ARG A 102 -6.73 23.95 -34.18
N ARG A 103 -6.57 22.77 -33.59
CA ARG A 103 -6.68 21.47 -34.27
C ARG A 103 -6.99 20.42 -33.23
N SER A 104 -8.24 19.98 -33.27
CA SER A 104 -8.70 18.68 -32.80
C SER A 104 -7.68 17.60 -33.16
N GLN A 105 -6.89 17.16 -32.19
CA GLN A 105 -6.15 15.91 -32.26
C GLN A 105 -6.67 15.01 -31.15
N ARG A 106 -7.39 13.96 -31.55
CA ARG A 106 -7.61 12.79 -30.71
C ARG A 106 -6.24 12.28 -30.30
N VAL A 107 -5.86 12.49 -29.05
CA VAL A 107 -4.71 11.82 -28.44
C VAL A 107 -5.08 10.34 -28.33
N ARG A 108 -4.74 9.56 -29.36
CA ARG A 108 -4.67 8.10 -29.24
C ARG A 108 -3.52 7.80 -28.30
N THR A 109 -3.85 7.40 -27.07
CA THR A 109 -2.91 6.76 -26.15
C THR A 109 -2.22 5.60 -26.89
N PRO A 110 -0.88 5.51 -26.87
CA PRO A 110 -0.19 4.34 -27.38
C PRO A 110 -0.67 3.13 -26.58
N ARG A 111 -1.21 2.13 -27.29
CA ARG A 111 -1.59 0.84 -26.71
C ARG A 111 -0.31 0.19 -26.17
N ALA A 112 -0.05 0.36 -24.87
CA ALA A 112 1.05 -0.30 -24.22
C ALA A 112 0.82 -1.82 -24.29
N ARG A 113 1.78 -2.53 -24.86
CA ARG A 113 1.89 -3.99 -24.79
C ARG A 113 1.65 -4.44 -23.36
N ALA A 114 0.86 -5.51 -23.19
CA ALA A 114 0.56 -6.16 -21.93
C ALA A 114 1.84 -6.35 -21.11
N GLY A 115 2.07 -5.41 -20.19
CA GLY A 115 3.20 -5.40 -19.28
C GLY A 115 2.82 -6.24 -18.08
N VAL A 116 3.49 -7.39 -17.95
CA VAL A 116 3.54 -8.25 -16.77
C VAL A 116 3.29 -7.45 -15.49
N SER A 117 2.23 -7.81 -14.78
CA SER A 117 1.81 -7.26 -13.50
C SER A 117 3.00 -6.91 -12.60
N ARG A 118 3.25 -5.61 -12.42
CA ARG A 118 4.28 -5.08 -11.49
C ARG A 118 3.78 -5.08 -10.04
N GLY A 119 3.07 -6.13 -9.63
CA GLY A 119 2.57 -6.27 -8.27
C GLY A 119 3.69 -6.58 -7.25
N PRO A 120 3.46 -6.35 -5.95
CA PRO A 120 4.39 -6.70 -4.87
C PRO A 120 4.86 -8.17 -4.92
N GLY A 121 4.01 -9.09 -5.40
CA GLY A 121 4.33 -10.53 -5.55
C GLY A 121 5.42 -10.81 -6.59
N ALA A 122 5.34 -10.19 -7.76
CA ALA A 122 6.37 -10.32 -8.81
C ALA A 122 7.69 -9.64 -8.42
N ARG A 123 7.65 -8.65 -7.51
CA ARG A 123 8.85 -8.05 -6.91
C ARG A 123 9.42 -8.96 -5.81
N ALA A 124 8.56 -9.58 -5.00
CA ALA A 124 8.96 -10.56 -3.99
C ALA A 124 9.63 -11.80 -4.59
N LEU A 125 9.08 -12.38 -5.66
CA LEU A 125 9.70 -13.52 -6.36
C LEU A 125 11.02 -13.14 -7.06
N ARG A 126 11.13 -11.91 -7.59
CA ARG A 126 12.42 -11.39 -8.08
C ARG A 126 13.41 -11.19 -6.94
N VAL A 127 12.94 -10.73 -5.78
CA VAL A 127 13.76 -10.59 -4.58
C VAL A 127 14.20 -11.97 -4.09
N THR A 128 13.36 -13.01 -4.02
CA THR A 128 13.81 -14.34 -3.60
C THR A 128 14.84 -14.94 -4.55
N ARG A 129 14.64 -14.76 -5.88
CA ARG A 129 15.59 -15.21 -6.91
C ARG A 129 16.94 -14.47 -6.84
N ASN A 130 16.92 -13.17 -6.55
CA ASN A 130 18.14 -12.38 -6.38
C ASN A 130 18.76 -12.50 -4.97
N TRP A 131 17.97 -12.86 -3.96
CA TRP A 131 18.38 -12.93 -2.55
C TRP A 131 19.41 -14.03 -2.32
N ARG A 132 19.29 -15.20 -2.96
CA ARG A 132 20.34 -16.24 -2.92
C ARG A 132 21.68 -15.73 -3.46
N GLY A 133 21.66 -14.85 -4.46
CA GLY A 133 22.86 -14.16 -4.95
C GLY A 133 23.36 -13.06 -4.00
N TRP A 134 22.47 -12.44 -3.22
CA TRP A 134 22.82 -11.37 -2.27
C TRP A 134 23.33 -11.89 -0.93
N SER A 135 22.79 -13.00 -0.41
CA SER A 135 23.26 -13.66 0.82
C SER A 135 24.66 -14.25 0.65
N ALA A 136 25.00 -14.76 -0.54
CA ALA A 136 26.35 -15.19 -0.88
C ALA A 136 27.36 -14.03 -0.96
N SER A 137 26.88 -12.79 -1.18
CA SER A 137 27.73 -11.60 -1.33
C SER A 137 27.94 -10.79 -0.05
N GLY A 138 27.47 -11.25 1.11
CA GLY A 138 27.67 -10.61 2.42
C GLY A 138 27.05 -9.22 2.60
N ARG A 139 26.35 -8.68 1.59
CA ARG A 139 25.75 -7.34 1.64
C ARG A 139 24.44 -7.36 2.43
N ARG A 140 24.51 -6.89 3.68
CA ARG A 140 23.37 -6.53 4.54
C ARG A 140 22.50 -5.49 3.83
N THR A 141 21.45 -5.92 3.14
CA THR A 141 20.43 -5.00 2.63
C THR A 141 19.44 -4.72 3.74
N SER A 142 19.15 -3.44 3.96
CA SER A 142 18.10 -2.99 4.87
C SER A 142 16.74 -3.40 4.29
N SER A 143 16.34 -4.65 4.52
CA SER A 143 14.99 -5.09 4.25
C SER A 143 14.01 -4.23 5.07
N PRO A 144 12.85 -3.83 4.51
CA PRO A 144 11.78 -3.20 5.27
C PRO A 144 11.14 -4.15 6.31
N THR A 145 11.61 -5.40 6.41
CA THR A 145 11.16 -6.38 7.39
C THR A 145 11.84 -6.18 8.75
N GLN A 146 11.06 -6.46 9.78
CA GLN A 146 11.30 -6.28 11.22
C GLN A 146 12.70 -6.73 11.73
N ASN A 147 13.27 -7.80 11.17
CA ASN A 147 14.64 -8.29 11.41
C ASN A 147 15.08 -9.23 10.26
N GLN A 148 16.39 -9.49 10.12
CA GLN A 148 16.99 -10.43 9.16
C GLN A 148 16.38 -11.84 9.28
N VAL A 149 16.20 -12.35 10.50
CA VAL A 149 15.58 -13.66 10.75
C VAL A 149 14.16 -13.75 10.18
N TYR A 150 13.38 -12.67 10.24
CA TYR A 150 12.04 -12.63 9.63
C TYR A 150 12.11 -12.63 8.10
N ALA A 151 13.09 -11.91 7.52
CA ALA A 151 13.33 -11.91 6.08
C ALA A 151 13.71 -13.31 5.58
N ASP A 152 14.64 -13.98 6.28
CA ASP A 152 15.13 -15.31 5.90
C ASP A 152 14.01 -16.35 5.96
N ARG A 153 13.17 -16.31 7.00
CA ARG A 153 11.99 -17.17 7.13
C ARG A 153 10.98 -16.93 6.01
N TYR A 154 10.68 -15.66 5.71
CA TYR A 154 9.79 -15.30 4.62
C TYR A 154 10.29 -15.85 3.27
N VAL A 155 11.59 -15.68 2.97
CA VAL A 155 12.18 -16.19 1.73
C VAL A 155 12.13 -17.72 1.69
N ALA A 156 12.42 -18.40 2.80
CA ALA A 156 12.35 -19.85 2.88
C ALA A 156 10.93 -20.38 2.61
N ASP A 157 9.89 -19.74 3.19
CA ASP A 157 8.50 -20.09 2.96
C ASP A 157 8.11 -19.94 1.48
N VAL A 158 8.46 -18.81 0.86
CA VAL A 158 8.14 -18.53 -0.55
C VAL A 158 8.87 -19.46 -1.50
N GLU A 159 10.15 -19.77 -1.25
CA GLU A 159 10.92 -20.69 -2.09
C GLU A 159 10.41 -22.13 -1.97
N ARG A 160 9.99 -22.56 -0.78
CA ARG A 160 9.37 -23.88 -0.58
C ARG A 160 8.11 -24.02 -1.44
N VAL A 161 7.25 -23.00 -1.45
CA VAL A 161 6.04 -22.99 -2.28
C VAL A 161 6.38 -22.99 -3.76
N ARG A 162 7.32 -22.14 -4.18
CA ARG A 162 7.73 -22.05 -5.59
C ARG A 162 8.25 -23.40 -6.10
N ALA A 163 9.03 -24.11 -5.29
CA ALA A 163 9.56 -25.42 -5.66
C ALA A 163 8.43 -26.47 -5.78
N ALA A 164 7.51 -26.51 -4.82
CA ALA A 164 6.37 -27.43 -4.85
C ALA A 164 5.40 -27.12 -6.01
N GLU A 165 5.11 -25.85 -6.27
CA GLU A 165 4.28 -25.43 -7.40
C GLU A 165 4.93 -25.80 -8.74
N ALA A 166 6.24 -25.57 -8.91
CA ALA A 166 6.94 -25.94 -10.12
C ALA A 166 6.93 -27.46 -10.39
N ALA A 167 6.93 -28.28 -9.33
CA ALA A 167 6.85 -29.73 -9.42
C ALA A 167 5.43 -30.21 -9.77
N ALA A 168 4.39 -29.61 -9.17
CA ALA A 168 3.00 -30.02 -9.39
C ALA A 168 2.40 -29.44 -10.68
N VAL A 169 2.71 -28.19 -11.02
CA VAL A 169 2.17 -27.44 -12.16
C VAL A 169 3.30 -26.68 -12.87
N PRO A 170 4.04 -27.34 -13.78
CA PRO A 170 5.14 -26.72 -14.49
C PRO A 170 4.72 -25.45 -15.24
N GLY A 171 5.48 -24.37 -15.06
CA GLY A 171 5.24 -23.08 -15.73
C GLY A 171 4.33 -22.11 -14.97
N SER A 172 3.64 -22.56 -13.90
CA SER A 172 2.87 -21.66 -13.03
C SER A 172 3.74 -21.04 -11.93
N THR A 173 3.42 -19.79 -11.57
CA THR A 173 3.93 -19.11 -10.37
C THR A 173 2.83 -18.45 -9.54
N GLU A 174 1.56 -18.68 -9.89
CA GLU A 174 0.42 -17.96 -9.32
C GLU A 174 0.25 -18.23 -7.83
N LEU A 175 0.47 -19.47 -7.38
CA LEU A 175 0.38 -19.83 -5.96
C LEU A 175 1.53 -19.21 -5.17
N ALA A 176 2.76 -19.31 -5.68
CA ALA A 176 3.93 -18.69 -5.07
C ALA A 176 3.77 -17.17 -4.96
N GLU A 177 3.19 -16.52 -5.97
CA GLU A 177 2.89 -15.08 -5.94
C GLU A 177 1.81 -14.72 -4.92
N ALA A 178 0.71 -15.47 -4.87
CA ALA A 178 -0.36 -15.25 -3.90
C ALA A 178 0.17 -15.35 -2.47
N ILE A 179 0.94 -16.42 -2.18
CA ILE A 179 1.54 -16.64 -0.87
C ILE A 179 2.56 -15.55 -0.55
N ALA A 180 3.44 -15.17 -1.48
CA ALA A 180 4.41 -14.11 -1.26
C ALA A 180 3.72 -12.78 -0.88
N ARG A 181 2.66 -12.40 -1.60
CA ARG A 181 1.90 -11.17 -1.29
C ARG A 181 1.27 -11.22 0.10
N ASN A 182 0.58 -12.31 0.42
CA ASN A 182 -0.23 -12.39 1.62
C ASN A 182 0.58 -12.70 2.88
N LEU A 183 1.62 -13.54 2.77
CA LEU A 183 2.57 -13.75 3.87
C LEU A 183 3.30 -12.45 4.21
N TYR A 184 3.71 -11.67 3.20
CA TYR A 184 4.35 -10.37 3.44
C TYR A 184 3.41 -9.43 4.20
N LYS A 185 2.13 -9.35 3.80
CA LYS A 185 1.13 -8.51 4.49
C LYS A 185 0.96 -8.91 5.96
N LEU A 186 0.84 -10.21 6.24
CA LEU A 186 0.70 -10.73 7.60
C LEU A 186 1.96 -10.45 8.44
N MET A 187 3.15 -10.59 7.85
CA MET A 187 4.42 -10.37 8.55
C MET A 187 4.82 -8.89 8.68
N ALA A 188 4.25 -7.99 7.87
CA ALA A 188 4.58 -6.56 7.84
C ALA A 188 3.73 -5.70 8.80
N TYR A 189 3.19 -6.29 9.86
CA TYR A 189 2.49 -5.53 10.90
C TYR A 189 3.44 -4.53 11.56
N LYS A 190 2.97 -3.30 11.78
CA LYS A 190 3.74 -2.26 12.46
C LYS A 190 3.47 -2.35 13.95
N ASP A 191 4.50 -2.70 14.70
CA ASP A 191 4.50 -2.61 16.15
C ASP A 191 5.00 -1.24 16.61
N GLU A 192 4.91 -1.02 17.93
CA GLU A 192 5.23 0.23 18.60
C GLU A 192 6.72 0.57 18.45
N TYR A 193 7.58 -0.43 18.32
CA TYR A 193 9.01 -0.26 18.05
C TYR A 193 9.29 0.25 16.62
N GLU A 194 8.59 -0.28 15.61
CA GLU A 194 8.66 0.24 14.23
C GLU A 194 8.04 1.63 14.12
N VAL A 195 6.92 1.89 14.81
CA VAL A 195 6.33 3.22 14.89
C VAL A 195 7.34 4.21 15.46
N ALA A 196 8.03 3.83 16.55
CA ALA A 196 9.08 4.66 17.13
C ALA A 196 10.22 4.93 16.14
N ARG A 197 10.71 3.92 15.42
CA ARG A 197 11.76 4.06 14.41
C ARG A 197 11.36 5.02 13.28
N LEU A 198 10.12 4.92 12.81
CA LEU A 198 9.59 5.80 11.76
C LEU A 198 9.38 7.23 12.26
N ALA A 199 8.93 7.40 13.52
CA ALA A 199 8.68 8.70 14.12
C ALA A 199 9.95 9.55 14.29
N ILE A 200 11.11 8.92 14.47
CA ILE A 200 12.42 9.59 14.64
C ILE A 200 13.27 9.58 13.37
N ASN A 201 12.65 9.35 12.20
CA ASN A 201 13.37 9.42 10.93
C ASN A 201 13.91 10.85 10.74
N PRO A 202 15.25 11.05 10.58
CA PRO A 202 15.83 12.38 10.42
C PRO A 202 15.25 13.16 9.24
N LYS A 203 14.79 12.46 8.20
CA LYS A 203 14.17 13.07 7.02
C LYS A 203 12.82 13.74 7.31
N LEU A 204 12.12 13.31 8.36
CA LEU A 204 10.79 13.82 8.67
C LEU A 204 10.80 15.31 9.00
N GLY A 205 11.80 15.77 9.77
CA GLY A 205 11.92 17.19 10.10
C GLY A 205 12.15 18.05 8.87
N GLY A 206 13.10 17.65 8.02
CA GLY A 206 13.39 18.36 6.77
C GLY A 206 12.21 18.41 5.82
N GLN A 207 11.48 17.30 5.66
CA GLN A 207 10.26 17.25 4.83
C GLN A 207 9.16 18.18 5.35
N ILE A 208 9.01 18.28 6.67
CA ILE A 208 8.01 19.18 7.28
C ILE A 208 8.40 20.64 7.07
N GLU A 209 9.67 20.99 7.24
CA GLU A 209 10.14 22.37 7.02
C GLU A 209 10.10 22.76 5.53
N GLU A 210 10.41 21.82 4.64
CA GLU A 210 10.31 22.01 3.19
C GLU A 210 8.85 22.24 2.75
N GLN A 211 7.91 21.47 3.30
CA GLN A 211 6.51 21.53 2.91
C GLN A 211 5.73 22.66 3.60
N PHE A 212 6.03 22.97 4.86
CA PHE A 212 5.25 23.90 5.69
C PHE A 212 6.02 25.15 6.12
N GLY A 213 7.27 25.31 5.67
CA GLY A 213 8.11 26.46 5.95
C GLY A 213 9.04 26.29 7.15
N ALA A 214 10.05 27.16 7.22
CA ALA A 214 11.03 27.16 8.29
C ALA A 214 10.36 27.36 9.66
N GLY A 215 10.71 26.51 10.63
CA GLY A 215 10.15 26.58 11.99
C GLY A 215 8.79 25.91 12.17
N ALA A 216 8.30 25.16 11.17
CA ALA A 216 7.07 24.38 11.27
C ALA A 216 7.04 23.47 12.50
N ARG A 217 5.93 23.50 13.24
CA ARG A 217 5.71 22.69 14.44
C ARG A 217 4.87 21.47 14.10
N TYR A 218 5.24 20.32 14.65
CA TYR A 218 4.47 19.10 14.50
C TYR A 218 4.36 18.34 15.82
N SER A 219 3.33 17.48 15.90
CA SER A 219 3.09 16.58 17.02
C SER A 219 2.64 15.22 16.51
N TRP A 220 2.97 14.17 17.25
CA TRP A 220 2.53 12.81 16.97
C TRP A 220 1.18 12.56 17.63
N LYS A 221 0.18 12.16 16.83
CA LYS A 221 -1.11 11.68 17.33
C LYS A 221 -1.10 10.17 17.38
N LEU A 222 -0.98 9.60 18.57
CA LEU A 222 -0.90 8.15 18.77
C LEU A 222 -2.15 7.60 19.45
N HIS A 223 -2.47 6.35 19.15
CA HIS A 223 -3.46 5.57 19.88
C HIS A 223 -2.87 4.19 20.18
N PRO A 224 -1.98 4.08 21.18
CA PRO A 224 -1.27 2.82 21.43
C PRO A 224 -2.24 1.71 21.86
N PRO A 225 -2.18 0.51 21.25
CA PRO A 225 -3.08 -0.60 21.56
C PRO A 225 -3.12 -0.96 23.05
N ILE A 226 -1.98 -0.93 23.74
CA ILE A 226 -1.91 -1.24 25.17
C ILE A 226 -2.68 -0.23 26.03
N LEU A 227 -2.60 1.07 25.70
CA LEU A 227 -3.30 2.11 26.45
C LEU A 227 -4.80 2.06 26.17
N ARG A 228 -5.20 1.73 24.93
CA ARG A 228 -6.62 1.52 24.61
C ARG A 228 -7.20 0.30 25.32
N ALA A 229 -6.44 -0.81 25.39
CA ALA A 229 -6.84 -1.99 26.16
C ALA A 229 -7.04 -1.68 27.65
N LEU A 230 -6.35 -0.66 28.17
CA LEU A 230 -6.54 -0.10 29.52
C LEU A 230 -7.65 0.97 29.61
N GLY A 231 -8.48 1.14 28.56
CA GLY A 231 -9.65 2.01 28.56
C GLY A 231 -9.47 3.37 27.86
N MET A 232 -8.32 3.64 27.23
CA MET A 232 -8.07 4.93 26.58
C MET A 232 -8.86 5.11 25.27
N ARG A 233 -9.88 5.97 25.27
CA ARG A 233 -10.75 6.19 24.11
C ARG A 233 -10.27 7.27 23.12
N ARG A 234 -9.34 8.14 23.52
CA ARG A 234 -8.89 9.28 22.70
C ARG A 234 -7.43 9.15 22.30
N LYS A 235 -7.07 9.72 21.14
CA LYS A 235 -5.68 9.81 20.68
C LYS A 235 -4.89 10.72 21.62
N VAL A 236 -3.65 10.33 21.93
CA VAL A 236 -2.70 11.13 22.70
C VAL A 236 -1.90 11.99 21.73
N THR A 237 -1.75 13.27 22.05
CA THR A 237 -0.90 14.20 21.30
C THR A 237 0.44 14.32 22.02
N LEU A 238 1.52 13.88 21.36
CA LEU A 238 2.88 13.93 21.88
C LEU A 238 3.68 14.92 21.05
N GLY A 239 4.26 15.93 21.70
CA GLY A 239 5.15 16.89 21.05
C GLY A 239 6.58 16.37 20.94
N ARG A 240 7.47 17.19 20.36
CA ARG A 240 8.91 16.88 20.19
C ARG A 240 9.62 16.44 21.48
N TRP A 241 9.11 16.82 22.65
CA TRP A 241 9.63 16.37 23.96
C TRP A 241 9.61 14.85 24.13
N PHE A 242 8.78 14.13 23.37
CA PHE A 242 8.68 12.66 23.42
C PHE A 242 9.74 11.94 22.55
N THR A 243 10.54 12.67 21.78
CA THR A 243 11.63 12.10 20.95
C THR A 243 12.57 11.17 21.74
N PRO A 244 13.02 11.51 22.96
CA PRO A 244 13.88 10.62 23.75
C PRO A 244 13.21 9.27 24.07
N ALA A 245 11.91 9.26 24.33
CA ALA A 245 11.16 8.02 24.55
C ALA A 245 11.13 7.15 23.29
N PHE A 246 10.92 7.75 22.11
CA PHE A 246 11.02 7.00 20.85
C PHE A 246 12.44 6.48 20.56
N LEU A 247 13.48 7.23 20.91
CA LEU A 247 14.86 6.75 20.79
C LEU A 247 15.12 5.53 21.68
N LEU A 248 14.60 5.54 22.91
CA LEU A 248 14.66 4.40 23.82
C LEU A 248 13.89 3.21 23.26
N LEU A 249 12.65 3.40 22.82
CA LEU A 249 11.83 2.36 22.20
C LEU A 249 12.54 1.75 20.98
N ARG A 250 13.13 2.57 20.10
CA ARG A 250 13.90 2.08 18.96
C ARG A 250 15.06 1.18 19.39
N LYS A 251 15.78 1.54 20.46
CA LYS A 251 16.89 0.71 21.00
C LYS A 251 16.37 -0.60 21.61
N MET A 252 15.19 -0.55 22.25
CA MET A 252 14.52 -1.71 22.84
C MET A 252 13.87 -2.66 21.83
N ARG A 253 14.02 -2.44 20.51
CA ARG A 253 13.49 -3.33 19.47
C ARG A 253 13.91 -4.80 19.61
N GLY A 254 15.02 -5.07 20.31
CA GLY A 254 15.47 -6.44 20.60
C GLY A 254 14.60 -7.19 21.62
N LEU A 255 13.80 -6.48 22.41
CA LEU A 255 12.85 -7.09 23.35
C LEU A 255 11.63 -7.70 22.65
N ARG A 256 11.37 -7.30 21.40
CA ARG A 256 10.28 -7.79 20.57
C ARG A 256 10.22 -9.32 20.55
N GLY A 257 9.06 -9.88 20.88
CA GLY A 257 8.84 -11.33 20.92
C GLY A 257 9.53 -12.05 22.09
N THR A 258 10.22 -11.33 22.97
CA THR A 258 10.73 -11.88 24.24
C THR A 258 9.68 -11.74 25.35
N ARG A 259 9.92 -12.37 26.51
CA ARG A 259 9.07 -12.21 27.71
C ARG A 259 8.98 -10.76 28.21
N TRP A 260 9.93 -9.91 27.83
CA TRP A 260 9.98 -8.49 28.18
C TRP A 260 9.27 -7.57 27.17
N ASP A 261 8.63 -8.14 26.14
CA ASP A 261 7.83 -7.41 25.16
C ASP A 261 6.46 -7.02 25.74
N VAL A 262 6.40 -5.91 26.46
CA VAL A 262 5.15 -5.42 27.07
C VAL A 262 4.06 -5.15 26.01
N PHE A 263 4.44 -4.66 24.84
CA PHE A 263 3.49 -4.39 23.76
C PHE A 263 2.98 -5.68 23.10
N GLY A 264 3.82 -6.71 23.08
CA GLY A 264 3.49 -8.03 22.61
C GLY A 264 2.40 -8.75 23.39
N TYR A 265 2.03 -8.28 24.59
CA TYR A 265 0.92 -8.83 25.35
C TYR A 265 -0.45 -8.28 24.97
N ALA A 266 -0.52 -7.18 24.20
CA ALA A 266 -1.80 -6.65 23.74
C ALA A 266 -2.56 -7.70 22.90
N PRO A 267 -3.89 -7.87 23.09
CA PRO A 267 -4.66 -8.91 22.41
C PRO A 267 -4.49 -8.93 20.89
N VAL A 268 -4.46 -7.75 20.27
CA VAL A 268 -4.25 -7.60 18.82
C VAL A 268 -2.88 -8.11 18.36
N ARG A 269 -1.83 -7.98 19.19
CA ARG A 269 -0.48 -8.46 18.85
C ARG A 269 -0.35 -9.96 18.96
N ARG A 270 -1.04 -10.57 19.92
CA ARG A 270 -1.12 -12.03 20.03
C ARG A 270 -1.84 -12.59 18.80
N LEU A 271 -2.97 -11.99 18.43
CA LEU A 271 -3.75 -12.37 17.24
C LEU A 271 -2.95 -12.22 15.94
N GLU A 272 -2.19 -11.14 15.77
CA GLU A 272 -1.31 -10.95 14.60
C GLU A 272 -0.23 -12.04 14.47
N ARG A 273 0.34 -12.48 15.59
CA ARG A 273 1.35 -13.56 15.59
C ARG A 273 0.72 -14.92 15.35
N GLU A 274 -0.45 -15.17 15.95
CA GLU A 274 -1.24 -16.38 15.75
C GLU A 274 -1.60 -16.55 14.27
N LEU A 275 -2.08 -15.49 13.61
CA LEU A 275 -2.38 -15.51 12.17
C LEU A 275 -1.19 -15.90 11.29
N ILE A 276 0.03 -15.44 11.62
CA ILE A 276 1.24 -15.81 10.87
C ILE A 276 1.52 -17.31 11.02
N ALA A 277 1.31 -17.86 12.22
CA ALA A 277 1.49 -19.29 12.47
C ALA A 277 0.42 -20.12 11.76
N GLU A 278 -0.87 -19.77 11.94
CA GLU A 278 -2.01 -20.41 11.26
C GLU A 278 -1.81 -20.42 9.74
N TYR A 279 -1.43 -19.28 9.15
CA TYR A 279 -1.23 -19.20 7.71
C TYR A 279 -0.08 -20.08 7.22
N ARG A 280 0.96 -20.30 8.04
CA ARG A 280 2.06 -21.22 7.71
C ARG A 280 1.64 -22.69 7.82
N GLU A 281 0.74 -23.02 8.74
CA GLU A 281 0.16 -24.37 8.85
C GLU A 281 -0.69 -24.68 7.62
N VAL A 282 -1.58 -23.75 7.23
CA VAL A 282 -2.36 -23.83 5.97
C VAL A 282 -1.45 -24.00 4.77
N LEU A 283 -0.35 -23.24 4.71
CA LEU A 283 0.64 -23.37 3.66
C LEU A 283 1.23 -24.79 3.60
N GLY A 284 1.51 -25.41 4.75
CA GLY A 284 1.93 -26.81 4.83
C GLY A 284 0.89 -27.79 4.27
N GLU A 285 -0.38 -27.63 4.65
CA GLU A 285 -1.49 -28.46 4.18
C GLU A 285 -1.74 -28.33 2.67
N LEU A 286 -1.69 -27.10 2.16
CA LEU A 286 -1.83 -26.82 0.72
C LEU A 286 -0.72 -27.49 -0.07
N LEU A 287 0.53 -27.43 0.41
CA LEU A 287 1.65 -28.06 -0.28
C LEU A 287 1.60 -29.59 -0.24
N ALA A 288 1.10 -30.18 0.85
CA ALA A 288 0.95 -31.63 0.97
C ALA A 288 -0.10 -32.22 0.02
N SER A 289 -1.09 -31.43 -0.39
CA SER A 289 -2.20 -31.84 -1.26
C SER A 289 -2.17 -31.16 -2.64
N LEU A 290 -1.03 -30.56 -3.01
CA LEU A 290 -0.90 -29.80 -4.24
C LEU A 290 -0.84 -30.71 -5.47
N THR A 291 -1.81 -30.54 -6.36
CA THR A 291 -1.93 -31.22 -7.64
C THR A 291 -2.40 -30.21 -8.68
N PRO A 292 -2.31 -30.51 -10.00
CA PRO A 292 -2.91 -29.66 -11.03
C PRO A 292 -4.40 -29.37 -10.80
N ALA A 293 -5.15 -30.34 -10.26
CA ALA A 293 -6.58 -30.18 -10.00
C ALA A 293 -6.88 -29.30 -8.77
N SER A 294 -6.03 -29.38 -7.72
CA SER A 294 -6.20 -28.59 -6.50
C SER A 294 -5.55 -27.19 -6.56
N HIS A 295 -4.76 -26.91 -7.61
CA HIS A 295 -3.98 -25.68 -7.75
C HIS A 295 -4.81 -24.40 -7.67
N ARG A 296 -5.94 -24.33 -8.40
CA ARG A 296 -6.83 -23.16 -8.38
C ARG A 296 -7.39 -22.87 -6.99
N ARG A 297 -7.75 -23.92 -6.25
CA ARG A 297 -8.27 -23.81 -4.88
C ARG A 297 -7.16 -23.41 -3.91
N ALA A 298 -5.95 -23.92 -4.10
CA ALA A 298 -4.80 -23.50 -3.29
C ALA A 298 -4.51 -22.00 -3.47
N ILE A 299 -4.67 -21.45 -4.67
CA ILE A 299 -4.55 -20.01 -4.93
C ILE A 299 -5.66 -19.23 -4.21
N GLU A 300 -6.91 -19.70 -4.26
CA GLU A 300 -8.02 -19.05 -3.55
C GLU A 300 -7.76 -19.01 -2.03
N ILE A 301 -7.34 -20.14 -1.45
CA ILE A 301 -7.01 -20.24 -0.01
C ILE A 301 -5.82 -19.33 0.33
N ALA A 302 -4.76 -19.32 -0.49
CA ALA A 302 -3.62 -18.42 -0.33
C ALA A 302 -4.00 -16.93 -0.47
N GLY A 303 -5.11 -16.63 -1.16
CA GLY A 303 -5.69 -15.30 -1.32
C GLY A 303 -6.42 -14.79 -0.08
N LEU A 304 -6.95 -15.67 0.76
CA LEU A 304 -7.84 -15.31 1.86
C LEU A 304 -7.33 -14.24 2.85
N PRO A 305 -6.02 -14.16 3.19
CA PRO A 305 -5.55 -13.10 4.08
C PRO A 305 -5.81 -11.68 3.57
N ASP A 306 -6.12 -11.49 2.28
CA ASP A 306 -6.55 -10.19 1.75
C ASP A 306 -7.83 -9.65 2.38
N MET A 307 -8.66 -10.54 2.95
CA MET A 307 -9.84 -10.18 3.70
C MET A 307 -9.50 -9.53 5.04
N VAL A 308 -8.35 -9.87 5.63
CA VAL A 308 -7.91 -9.39 6.96
C VAL A 308 -7.45 -7.93 6.87
N ARG A 309 -8.40 -7.02 7.10
CA ARG A 309 -8.19 -5.57 7.00
C ARG A 309 -8.76 -4.82 8.21
N GLY A 310 -8.48 -3.53 8.24
CA GLY A 310 -8.94 -2.64 9.29
C GLY A 310 -8.04 -2.64 10.52
N TYR A 311 -8.50 -1.92 11.54
CA TYR A 311 -7.79 -1.75 12.81
C TYR A 311 -8.64 -2.34 13.93
N GLU A 312 -7.97 -3.00 14.87
CA GLU A 312 -8.55 -3.40 16.15
C GLU A 312 -9.80 -4.27 16.06
N GLU A 313 -10.95 -3.84 16.59
CA GLU A 313 -12.21 -4.61 16.58
C GLU A 313 -12.65 -4.97 15.16
N VAL A 314 -12.46 -4.07 14.20
CA VAL A 314 -12.72 -4.33 12.77
C VAL A 314 -11.81 -5.45 12.27
N LYS A 315 -10.54 -5.44 12.69
CA LYS A 315 -9.58 -6.47 12.35
C LYS A 315 -9.94 -7.81 13.00
N SER A 316 -10.37 -7.80 14.27
CA SER A 316 -10.80 -9.01 14.98
C SER A 316 -12.02 -9.66 14.32
N ALA A 317 -13.03 -8.88 13.92
CA ALA A 317 -14.19 -9.37 13.19
C ALA A 317 -13.79 -9.95 11.81
N SER A 318 -12.99 -9.20 11.06
CA SER A 318 -12.44 -9.62 9.77
C SER A 318 -11.61 -10.92 9.86
N ILE A 319 -10.93 -11.16 10.99
CA ILE A 319 -10.22 -12.41 11.26
C ILE A 319 -11.16 -13.57 11.52
N ALA A 320 -12.28 -13.34 12.22
CA ALA A 320 -13.30 -14.36 12.42
C ALA A 320 -13.90 -14.79 11.06
N ASP A 321 -14.18 -13.84 10.18
CA ASP A 321 -14.67 -14.10 8.82
C ASP A 321 -13.64 -14.86 7.97
N TYR A 322 -12.37 -14.45 8.05
CA TYR A 322 -11.25 -15.17 7.43
C TYR A 322 -11.20 -16.64 7.88
N ARG A 323 -11.22 -16.89 9.20
CA ARG A 323 -11.20 -18.26 9.76
C ARG A 323 -12.43 -19.07 9.36
N HIS A 324 -13.60 -18.44 9.26
CA HIS A 324 -14.81 -19.10 8.77
C HIS A 324 -14.68 -19.51 7.29
N ARG A 325 -14.24 -18.59 6.42
CA ARG A 325 -14.06 -18.87 4.99
C ARG A 325 -12.97 -19.91 4.74
N LEU A 326 -11.87 -19.84 5.49
CA LEU A 326 -10.80 -20.83 5.45
C LEU A 326 -11.33 -22.23 5.76
N ARG A 327 -12.06 -22.41 6.86
CA ARG A 327 -12.66 -23.71 7.22
C ARG A 327 -13.60 -24.23 6.13
N THR A 328 -14.42 -23.36 5.55
CA THR A 328 -15.33 -23.71 4.45
C THR A 328 -14.56 -24.22 3.24
N LEU A 329 -13.53 -23.48 2.82
CA LEU A 329 -12.72 -23.82 1.65
C LEU A 329 -11.79 -25.00 1.89
N VAL A 330 -11.42 -25.33 3.13
CA VAL A 330 -10.65 -26.55 3.44
C VAL A 330 -11.56 -27.78 3.51
N ALA A 331 -12.80 -27.64 3.99
CA ALA A 331 -13.75 -28.74 4.11
C ALA A 331 -14.31 -29.28 2.78
N GLN A 332 -14.33 -28.46 1.72
CA GLN A 332 -14.82 -28.84 0.39
C GLN A 332 -13.86 -29.80 -0.35
N ARG A 333 -13.45 -30.94 0.22
CA ARG A 333 -12.51 -31.89 -0.42
C ARG A 333 -12.95 -32.27 -1.83
#